data_AF-A0A7W7MAC0-F1
#
_entry.id   AF-A0A7W7MAC0-F1
#
_cell.length_a   1.000
_cell.length_b   1.000
_cell.length_c   1.000
_cell.angle_alpha   90.00
_cell.angle_beta   90.00
_cell.angle_gamma   90.00
#
_symmetry.space_group_name_H-M   'P 1'
#
loop_
_entity.id
_entity.type
_entity.pdbx_description
1 polymer ?
#
loop_
_entity_poly.entity_id
_entity_poly.type
_entity_poly.pdbx_seq_one_letter_code
_entity_poly.pdbx_strand_id
1 'polypeptide(L)'
;MTTTTTRPKAETAKAVELVKPAAADKRRERTRQLGREIGTLAVNVYERGIADIVAFEKDAAKITPYPWAKNALTVSAGLIEDVGAAYVRTARQILR
;
A
#
# COMPACT_ATOMS: atom_id res chain seq x y z
N MET A 1 37.13 64.48 -3.74
CA MET A 1 35.70 64.21 -3.48
C MET A 1 35.49 62.71 -3.55
N THR A 2 35.24 62.07 -2.41
CA THR A 2 34.99 60.64 -2.26
C THR A 2 33.72 60.51 -1.43
N THR A 3 32.65 60.02 -2.02
CA THR A 3 31.37 59.80 -1.32
C THR A 3 31.33 58.37 -0.79
N THR A 4 31.44 58.25 0.53
CA THR A 4 31.21 57.00 1.27
C THR A 4 29.70 56.86 1.46
N THR A 5 29.08 55.90 0.77
CA THR A 5 27.66 55.56 0.97
C THR A 5 27.55 54.34 1.86
N THR A 6 27.25 54.58 3.14
CA THR A 6 26.88 53.57 4.13
C THR A 6 25.47 53.05 3.84
N ARG A 7 25.31 51.75 3.52
CA ARG A 7 23.99 51.10 3.49
C ARG A 7 23.68 50.44 4.85
N PRO A 8 22.47 50.62 5.39
CA PRO A 8 22.08 50.03 6.67
C PRO A 8 21.80 48.53 6.55
N LYS A 9 22.19 47.84 7.61
CA LYS A 9 21.91 46.45 8.00
C LYS A 9 20.42 46.13 7.85
N ALA A 10 20.07 45.34 6.85
CA ALA A 10 18.75 44.71 6.78
C ALA A 10 18.73 43.53 7.76
N GLU A 11 18.24 43.78 8.97
CA GLU A 11 17.61 42.77 9.81
C GLU A 11 16.45 42.17 9.03
N THR A 12 16.72 41.11 8.25
CA THR A 12 15.68 40.14 7.92
C THR A 12 15.54 39.23 9.14
N ALA A 13 14.87 39.79 10.14
CA ALA A 13 14.28 39.02 11.21
C ALA A 13 13.45 37.90 10.59
N LYS A 14 13.93 36.67 10.78
CA LYS A 14 13.12 35.46 11.00
C LYS A 14 11.72 35.49 10.35
N ALA A 15 11.69 35.43 9.02
CA ALA A 15 10.52 34.97 8.28
C ALA A 15 10.73 33.50 7.85
N VAL A 16 11.38 32.70 8.70
CA VAL A 16 10.92 31.31 8.85
C VAL A 16 9.68 31.43 9.73
N GLU A 17 8.59 31.90 9.10
CA GLU A 17 7.28 31.81 9.70
C GLU A 17 7.09 30.33 9.96
N LEU A 18 7.17 30.01 11.25
CA LEU A 18 6.95 28.72 11.85
C LEU A 18 5.82 28.05 11.08
N VAL A 19 6.14 27.09 10.21
CA VAL A 19 5.14 26.21 9.63
C VAL A 19 4.49 25.56 10.84
N LYS A 20 3.28 26.04 11.19
CA LYS A 20 2.55 25.63 12.37
C LYS A 20 2.60 24.11 12.44
N PRO A 21 3.07 23.50 13.56
CA PRO A 21 3.13 22.04 13.68
C PRO A 21 1.76 21.41 13.40
N ALA A 22 0.68 22.10 13.76
CA ALA A 22 -0.70 21.68 13.50
C ALA A 22 -1.06 21.46 12.01
N ALA A 23 -0.43 22.16 11.06
CA ALA A 23 -0.68 21.94 9.63
C ALA A 23 0.14 20.76 9.08
N ALA A 24 1.36 20.57 9.59
CA ALA A 24 2.20 19.42 9.28
C ALA A 24 1.60 18.13 9.86
N ASP A 25 1.07 18.17 11.08
CA ASP A 25 0.42 17.03 11.74
C ASP A 25 -0.85 16.60 11.00
N LYS A 26 -1.71 17.55 10.60
CA LYS A 26 -2.89 17.26 9.77
C LYS A 26 -2.52 16.69 8.39
N ARG A 27 -1.44 17.16 7.78
CA ARG A 27 -0.96 16.64 6.50
C ARG A 27 -0.43 15.22 6.66
N ARG A 28 0.33 14.95 7.72
CA ARG A 28 0.87 13.63 8.05
C ARG A 28 -0.24 12.62 8.35
N GLU A 29 -1.28 13.04 9.05
CA GLU A 29 -2.45 12.21 9.35
C GLU A 29 -3.27 11.89 8.08
N ARG A 30 -3.49 12.88 7.21
CA ARG A 30 -4.12 12.64 5.90
C ARG A 30 -3.30 11.67 5.04
N THR A 31 -1.98 11.83 4.99
CA THR A 31 -1.13 10.91 4.21
C THR A 31 -1.16 9.49 4.79
N ARG A 32 -1.24 9.34 6.12
CA ARG A 32 -1.42 8.03 6.78
C ARG A 32 -2.76 7.39 6.45
N GLN A 33 -3.85 8.17 6.50
CA GLN A 33 -5.19 7.69 6.12
C GLN A 33 -5.22 7.26 4.65
N LEU A 34 -4.70 8.09 3.74
CA LEU A 34 -4.64 7.76 2.32
C LEU A 34 -3.81 6.47 2.08
N GLY A 35 -2.69 6.32 2.78
CA GLY A 35 -1.86 5.12 2.69
C GLY A 35 -2.59 3.86 3.16
N ARG A 36 -3.38 3.94 4.23
CA ARG A 36 -4.21 2.82 4.72
C ARG A 36 -5.34 2.47 3.75
N GLU A 37 -5.99 3.46 3.15
CA GLU A 37 -7.04 3.26 2.14
C GLU A 37 -6.47 2.57 0.89
N ILE A 38 -5.35 3.08 0.35
CA ILE A 38 -4.67 2.47 -0.80
C ILE A 38 -4.21 1.05 -0.45
N GLY A 39 -3.63 0.85 0.74
CA GLY A 39 -3.22 -0.47 1.20
C GLY A 39 -4.40 -1.45 1.29
N THR A 40 -5.54 -0.99 1.79
CA THR A 40 -6.77 -1.81 1.88
C THR A 40 -7.29 -2.17 0.50
N LEU A 41 -7.28 -1.22 -0.44
CA LEU A 41 -7.66 -1.48 -1.84
C LEU A 41 -6.73 -2.52 -2.47
N ALA A 42 -5.42 -2.40 -2.28
CA ALA A 42 -4.44 -3.34 -2.82
C ALA A 42 -4.66 -4.76 -2.27
N VAL A 43 -4.92 -4.90 -0.96
CA VAL A 43 -5.23 -6.20 -0.34
C VAL A 43 -6.51 -6.81 -0.90
N ASN A 44 -7.54 -6.00 -1.16
CA ASN A 44 -8.80 -6.49 -1.74
C ASN A 44 -8.62 -6.93 -3.21
N VAL A 45 -7.84 -6.20 -4.00
CA VAL A 45 -7.51 -6.63 -5.38
C VAL A 45 -6.72 -7.93 -5.37
N TYR A 46 -5.75 -8.06 -4.45
CA TYR A 46 -4.98 -9.28 -4.28
C TYR A 46 -5.86 -10.47 -3.88
N GLU A 47 -6.75 -10.31 -2.91
CA GLU A 47 -7.71 -11.35 -2.49
C GLU A 47 -8.57 -11.82 -3.67
N ARG A 48 -9.03 -10.89 -4.51
CA ARG A 48 -9.80 -11.22 -5.71
C ARG A 48 -8.97 -11.99 -6.74
N GLY A 49 -7.73 -11.55 -6.99
CA GLY A 49 -6.83 -12.22 -7.92
C GLY A 49 -6.50 -13.66 -7.50
N ILE A 50 -6.35 -13.91 -6.19
CA ILE A 50 -6.20 -15.27 -5.66
C ILE A 50 -7.45 -16.11 -5.93
N ALA A 51 -8.63 -15.57 -5.65
CA ALA A 51 -9.88 -16.28 -5.91
C ALA A 51 -10.03 -16.67 -7.39
N ASP A 52 -9.63 -15.78 -8.31
CA ASP A 52 -9.67 -16.05 -9.75
C ASP A 52 -8.69 -17.16 -10.17
N ILE A 53 -7.46 -17.16 -9.64
CA ILE A 53 -6.46 -18.22 -9.90
C ILE A 53 -6.95 -19.57 -9.35
N VAL A 54 -7.45 -19.59 -8.13
CA VAL A 54 -7.98 -20.80 -7.48
C VAL A 54 -9.17 -21.34 -8.26
N ALA A 55 -10.06 -20.47 -8.74
CA ALA A 55 -11.18 -20.87 -9.60
C ALA A 55 -10.68 -21.49 -10.91
N PHE A 56 -9.70 -20.86 -11.55
CA PHE A 56 -9.09 -21.37 -12.78
C PHE A 56 -8.47 -22.75 -12.58
N GLU A 57 -7.69 -22.96 -11.51
CA GLU A 57 -7.08 -24.27 -11.23
C GLU A 57 -8.13 -25.35 -10.91
N LYS A 58 -9.17 -25.00 -10.13
CA LYS A 58 -10.29 -25.90 -9.87
C LYS A 58 -11.05 -26.26 -11.15
N ASP A 59 -11.20 -25.33 -12.08
CA ASP A 59 -11.82 -25.60 -13.39
C ASP A 59 -10.92 -26.44 -14.29
N ALA A 60 -9.61 -26.16 -14.32
CA ALA A 60 -8.62 -27.00 -15.01
C ALA A 60 -8.64 -28.44 -14.49
N ALA A 61 -8.78 -28.63 -13.18
CA ALA A 61 -8.90 -29.95 -12.56
C ALA A 61 -10.15 -30.73 -13.01
N LYS A 62 -11.24 -30.04 -13.38
CA LYS A 62 -12.48 -30.68 -13.86
C LYS A 62 -12.33 -31.24 -15.28
N ILE A 63 -11.60 -30.55 -16.15
CA ILE A 63 -11.46 -30.93 -17.56
C ILE A 63 -10.27 -31.86 -17.83
N THR A 64 -9.38 -32.02 -16.85
CA THR A 64 -8.16 -32.79 -17.01
C THR A 64 -8.45 -34.30 -16.99
N PRO A 65 -8.04 -35.08 -18.01
CA PRO A 65 -8.34 -36.50 -18.08
C PRO A 65 -7.43 -37.36 -17.20
N TYR A 66 -6.30 -36.81 -16.75
CA TYR A 66 -5.30 -37.54 -15.97
C TYR A 66 -5.50 -37.37 -14.46
N PRO A 67 -5.69 -38.47 -13.69
CA PRO A 67 -5.94 -38.39 -12.24
C PRO A 67 -4.82 -37.70 -11.45
N TRP A 68 -3.56 -37.91 -11.83
CA TRP A 68 -2.42 -37.29 -11.16
C TRP A 68 -2.43 -35.75 -11.33
N ALA A 69 -2.80 -35.28 -12.52
CA ALA A 69 -2.84 -33.85 -12.83
C ALA A 69 -4.04 -33.17 -12.15
N LYS A 70 -5.19 -33.86 -12.08
CA LYS A 70 -6.34 -33.41 -11.30
C LYS A 70 -5.98 -33.21 -9.82
N ASN A 71 -5.27 -34.18 -9.24
CA ASN A 71 -4.82 -34.08 -7.85
C ASN A 71 -3.82 -32.94 -7.67
N ALA A 72 -2.85 -32.80 -8.57
CA ALA A 72 -1.87 -31.71 -8.52
C ALA A 72 -2.55 -30.33 -8.55
N LEU A 73 -3.50 -30.12 -9.47
CA LEU A 73 -4.27 -28.87 -9.60
C LEU A 73 -5.17 -28.59 -8.39
N THR A 74 -5.76 -29.64 -7.80
CA THR A 74 -6.60 -29.48 -6.61
C THR A 74 -5.76 -29.10 -5.39
N VAL A 75 -4.58 -29.72 -5.24
CA VAL A 75 -3.64 -29.43 -4.15
C VAL A 75 -3.02 -28.05 -4.31
N SER A 76 -2.61 -27.67 -5.53
CA SER A 76 -2.07 -26.33 -5.79
C SER A 76 -3.12 -25.26 -5.49
N ALA A 77 -4.37 -25.47 -5.87
CA ALA A 77 -5.45 -24.52 -5.63
C ALA A 77 -5.67 -24.32 -4.12
N GLY A 78 -5.68 -25.41 -3.35
CA GLY A 78 -5.79 -25.36 -1.89
C GLY A 78 -4.61 -24.62 -1.23
N LEU A 79 -3.39 -24.89 -1.69
CA LEU A 79 -2.19 -24.21 -1.16
C LEU A 79 -2.22 -22.70 -1.43
N ILE A 80 -2.60 -22.30 -2.65
CA ILE A 80 -2.71 -20.88 -3.03
C ILE A 80 -3.80 -20.19 -2.20
N GLU A 81 -4.93 -20.85 -1.98
CA GLU A 81 -6.03 -20.37 -1.16
C GLU A 81 -5.59 -20.16 0.30
N ASP A 82 -4.91 -21.14 0.91
CA ASP A 82 -4.45 -21.10 2.30
C ASP A 82 -3.38 -20.01 2.52
N VAL A 83 -2.37 -19.94 1.65
CA VAL A 83 -1.30 -18.94 1.73
C VAL A 83 -1.87 -17.54 1.49
N GLY A 84 -2.76 -17.42 0.51
CA GLY A 84 -3.47 -16.18 0.20
C GLY A 84 -4.27 -15.66 1.38
N ALA A 85 -5.07 -16.52 2.00
CA ALA A 85 -5.87 -16.19 3.17
C ALA A 85 -4.99 -15.73 4.35
N ALA A 86 -3.86 -16.42 4.58
CA ALA A 86 -2.91 -16.03 5.61
C ALA A 86 -2.29 -14.65 5.35
N TYR A 87 -1.90 -14.37 4.10
CA TYR A 87 -1.38 -13.06 3.71
C TYR A 87 -2.42 -11.96 3.88
N VAL A 88 -3.63 -12.13 3.33
CA VAL A 88 -4.73 -11.16 3.43
C VAL A 88 -5.07 -10.86 4.89
N ARG A 89 -5.13 -11.90 5.74
CA ARG A 89 -5.37 -11.74 7.17
C ARG A 89 -4.30 -10.89 7.85
N THR A 90 -3.03 -11.18 7.55
CA THR A 90 -1.89 -10.44 8.10
C THR A 90 -1.87 -8.99 7.61
N ALA A 91 -2.08 -8.77 6.32
CA ALA A 91 -2.11 -7.44 5.72
C ALA A 91 -3.26 -6.59 6.29
N ARG A 92 -4.46 -7.17 6.47
CA ARG A 92 -5.59 -6.49 7.12
C ARG A 92 -5.32 -6.17 8.60
N GLN A 93 -4.56 -6.99 9.31
CA GLN A 93 -4.17 -6.67 10.69
C GLN A 93 -3.22 -5.47 10.76
N ILE A 94 -2.29 -5.34 9.80
CA ILE A 94 -1.33 -4.22 9.74
C ILE A 94 -2.00 -2.91 9.30
N LEU A 95 -3.04 -2.99 8.46
CA LEU A 95 -3.73 -1.83 7.90
C LEU A 95 -4.83 -1.25 8.80
N ARG A 96 -5.24 -1.96 9.86
CA ARG A 96 -6.11 -1.45 10.93
C ARG A 96 -5.36 -0.44 11.80
#